data_AF-A0A1M5A8B8-F1
#
_entry.id   AF-A0A1M5A8B8-F1
#
_cell.length_a   1.000
_cell.length_b   1.000
_cell.length_c   1.000
_cell.angle_alpha   90.00
_cell.angle_beta   90.00
_cell.angle_gamma   90.00
#
_symmetry.space_group_name_H-M   'P 1'
#
loop_
_entity.id
_entity.type
_entity.pdbx_description
1 polymer ?
#
loop_
_entity_poly.entity_id
_entity_poly.type
_entity_poly.pdbx_seq_one_letter_code
_entity_poly.pdbx_strand_id
1 'polypeptide(L)'
;MTPDTHFREGLAAGEIRLQRCATCGTHIFFPRVLCPACHGTDLHWIAASGAGEVYTFTTVRNRPEKGGDYNVAMVELAEGVRMMTRVDGDPHEVRVGMPVTAYVGQIDGAPAVLCRRAEG
;
A
#
# COMPACT_ATOMS: atom_id res chain seq x y z
N MET A 1 18.79 -11.89 -5.12
CA MET A 1 17.70 -11.47 -4.20
C MET A 1 16.42 -11.36 -5.01
N THR A 2 15.29 -11.88 -4.55
CA THR A 2 14.02 -11.80 -5.29
C THR A 2 13.36 -10.43 -5.08
N PRO A 3 12.49 -9.95 -6.00
CA PRO A 3 11.76 -8.69 -5.81
C PRO A 3 10.96 -8.64 -4.50
N ASP A 4 10.39 -9.77 -4.09
CA ASP A 4 9.63 -9.90 -2.84
C ASP A 4 10.51 -9.68 -1.60
N THR A 5 11.74 -10.22 -1.60
CA THR A 5 12.70 -9.96 -0.52
C THR A 5 13.04 -8.48 -0.41
N HIS A 6 13.29 -7.79 -1.52
CA HIS A 6 13.62 -6.36 -1.51
C HIS A 6 12.46 -5.50 -0.97
N PHE A 7 11.21 -5.87 -1.29
CA PHE A 7 10.03 -5.21 -0.75
C PHE A 7 9.93 -5.40 0.77
N ARG A 8 10.09 -6.64 1.26
CA ARG A 8 10.04 -6.92 2.71
C ARG A 8 11.19 -6.26 3.48
N GLU A 9 12.39 -6.18 2.90
CA GLU A 9 13.51 -5.44 3.50
C GLU A 9 13.21 -3.94 3.60
N GLY A 10 12.56 -3.37 2.58
CA GLY A 10 12.03 -2.00 2.65
C GLY A 10 11.08 -1.82 3.82
N LEU A 11 10.08 -2.69 3.95
CA LEU A 11 9.14 -2.64 5.07
C LEU A 11 9.86 -2.82 6.43
N ALA A 12 10.82 -3.74 6.54
CA ALA A 12 11.60 -3.91 7.77
C ALA A 12 12.42 -2.66 8.14
N ALA A 13 12.81 -1.86 7.14
CA ALA A 13 13.50 -0.58 7.30
C ALA A 13 12.56 0.62 7.47
N GLY A 14 11.23 0.42 7.47
CA GLY A 14 10.25 1.50 7.56
C GLY A 14 10.01 2.25 6.24
N GLU A 15 10.46 1.69 5.11
CA GLU A 15 10.35 2.29 3.78
C GLU A 15 9.33 1.55 2.89
N ILE A 16 8.38 2.28 2.33
CA ILE A 16 7.50 1.76 1.28
C ILE A 16 8.22 1.90 -0.05
N ARG A 17 8.60 0.78 -0.67
CA ARG A 17 9.31 0.78 -1.95
C ARG A 17 8.41 0.30 -3.08
N LEU A 18 8.42 1.03 -4.20
CA LEU A 18 7.75 0.67 -5.44
C LEU A 18 8.80 0.35 -6.51
N GLN A 19 8.42 -0.45 -7.50
CA GLN A 19 9.23 -0.56 -8.72
C GLN A 19 8.80 0.48 -9.74
N ARG A 20 9.76 1.03 -10.48
CA ARG A 20 9.54 1.90 -11.63
C ARG A 20 10.30 1.34 -12.83
N CYS A 21 9.61 1.16 -13.95
CA CYS A 21 10.24 0.71 -15.18
C CYS A 21 11.07 1.83 -15.81
N ALA A 22 12.34 1.59 -16.08
CA ALA A 22 13.23 2.56 -16.74
C ALA A 22 12.86 2.77 -18.22
N THR A 23 12.26 1.76 -18.87
CA THR A 23 11.89 1.82 -20.29
C THR A 23 10.63 2.64 -20.54
N CYS A 24 9.56 2.44 -19.76
CA CYS A 24 8.26 3.08 -20.01
C CYS A 24 7.77 4.00 -18.87
N GLY A 25 8.53 4.11 -17.78
CA GLY A 25 8.20 4.98 -16.65
C GLY A 25 7.09 4.49 -15.71
N THR A 26 6.45 3.36 -16.01
CA THR A 26 5.35 2.79 -15.21
C THR A 26 5.79 2.45 -13.79
N HIS A 27 5.04 2.93 -12.78
CA HIS A 27 5.14 2.47 -11.39
C HIS A 27 4.39 1.16 -11.21
N ILE A 28 4.93 0.28 -10.36
CA ILE A 28 4.48 -1.10 -10.23
C ILE A 28 4.32 -1.45 -8.76
N PHE A 29 3.12 -1.94 -8.44
CA PHE A 29 2.79 -2.63 -7.21
C PHE A 29 1.80 -3.76 -7.56
N PHE A 30 1.94 -4.99 -7.06
CA PHE A 30 2.96 -5.57 -6.17
C PHE A 30 4.26 -5.97 -6.92
N PRO A 31 5.41 -6.25 -6.28
CA PRO A 31 6.68 -6.53 -6.95
C PRO A 31 6.61 -7.57 -8.08
N ARG A 32 7.37 -7.32 -9.15
CA ARG A 32 7.43 -8.09 -10.39
C ARG A 32 8.87 -8.27 -10.87
N VAL A 33 9.07 -9.31 -11.67
CA VAL A 33 10.31 -9.55 -12.42
C VAL A 33 10.32 -8.87 -13.80
N LEU A 34 9.15 -8.50 -14.31
CA LEU A 34 8.95 -7.83 -15.60
C LEU A 34 7.92 -6.71 -15.44
N CYS A 35 8.06 -5.64 -16.22
CA CYS A 35 7.06 -4.59 -16.28
C CYS A 35 5.72 -5.14 -16.82
N PRO A 36 4.58 -4.95 -16.12
CA PRO A 36 3.29 -5.41 -16.62
C PRO A 36 2.77 -4.61 -17.83
N ALA A 37 3.34 -3.43 -18.11
CA ALA A 37 2.93 -2.58 -19.22
C ALA A 37 3.71 -2.87 -20.51
N CYS A 38 5.04 -3.00 -20.43
CA CYS A 38 5.90 -3.17 -21.62
C CYS A 38 6.74 -4.45 -21.63
N HIS A 39 6.66 -5.29 -20.61
CA HIS A 39 7.47 -6.51 -20.43
C HIS A 39 8.99 -6.29 -20.33
N GLY A 40 9.45 -5.04 -20.18
CA GLY A 40 10.85 -4.73 -19.92
C GLY A 40 11.32 -5.27 -18.56
N THR A 41 12.59 -5.67 -18.49
CA THR A 41 13.25 -6.19 -17.28
C THR A 41 13.96 -5.12 -16.46
N ASP A 42 14.16 -3.93 -17.03
CA ASP A 42 14.87 -2.83 -16.37
C ASP A 42 13.94 -2.10 -15.40
N LEU A 43 13.91 -2.60 -14.16
CA LEU A 43 13.05 -2.15 -13.07
C LEU A 43 13.92 -1.64 -11.91
N HIS A 44 13.70 -0.39 -11.52
CA HIS A 44 14.38 0.24 -10.40
C HIS A 44 13.46 0.41 -9.20
N TRP A 45 14.01 0.38 -7.99
CA TRP A 45 13.25 0.63 -6.77
C TRP A 45 13.28 2.12 -6.42
N ILE A 46 12.12 2.66 -6.07
CA ILE A 46 11.96 4.03 -5.60
C ILE A 46 11.18 4.02 -4.27
N ALA A 47 11.40 5.02 -3.43
CA ALA A 47 10.53 5.25 -2.28
C ALA A 47 9.19 5.81 -2.75
N ALA A 48 8.09 5.30 -2.20
CA ALA A 48 6.78 5.93 -2.36
C ALA A 48 6.72 7.23 -1.56
N SER A 49 6.02 8.23 -2.08
CA SER A 49 5.71 9.47 -1.36
C SER A 49 4.85 9.23 -0.12
N GLY A 50 4.08 8.13 -0.12
CA GLY A 50 3.10 7.81 0.91
C GLY A 50 1.76 8.54 0.73
N ALA A 51 1.67 9.57 -0.11
CA ALA A 51 0.40 10.25 -0.37
C ALA A 51 -0.54 9.34 -1.18
N GLY A 52 -1.81 9.28 -0.79
CA GLY A 52 -2.81 8.52 -1.53
C GLY A 52 -4.24 8.88 -1.19
N GLU A 53 -5.16 8.17 -1.82
CA GLU A 53 -6.60 8.33 -1.67
C GLU A 53 -7.29 6.97 -1.62
N VAL A 54 -8.32 6.84 -0.78
CA VAL A 54 -9.15 5.62 -0.74
C VAL A 54 -9.94 5.50 -2.04
N TYR A 55 -9.56 4.55 -2.89
CA TYR A 55 -10.26 4.25 -4.15
C TYR A 55 -11.56 3.47 -3.91
N THR A 56 -11.52 2.45 -3.04
CA THR A 56 -12.70 1.71 -2.57
C THR A 56 -12.41 1.04 -1.24
N PHE A 57 -13.43 0.67 -0.48
CA PHE A 57 -13.26 -0.01 0.80
C PHE A 57 -14.48 -0.88 1.12
N THR A 58 -14.29 -1.76 2.10
CA THR A 58 -15.38 -2.49 2.76
C THR A 58 -15.08 -2.59 4.25
N THR A 59 -16.14 -2.68 5.06
CA THR A 59 -16.02 -2.96 6.49
C THR A 59 -16.29 -4.43 6.73
N VAL A 60 -15.27 -5.15 7.19
CA VAL A 60 -15.40 -6.53 7.64
C VAL A 60 -15.97 -6.52 9.05
N ARG A 61 -17.19 -7.04 9.18
CA ARG A 61 -17.88 -7.16 10.46
C ARG A 61 -17.31 -8.31 11.27
N ASN A 62 -16.95 -8.07 12.52
CA ASN A 62 -16.36 -9.09 13.39
C ASN A 62 -16.84 -8.96 14.83
N ARG A 63 -16.71 -10.03 15.60
CA ARG A 63 -17.14 -10.02 17.01
C ARG A 63 -16.23 -9.09 17.84
N PRO A 64 -16.76 -8.34 18.81
CA PRO A 64 -15.96 -7.47 19.67
C PRO A 64 -14.79 -8.20 20.36
N GLU A 65 -15.01 -9.45 20.79
CA GLU A 65 -14.00 -10.26 21.47
C GLU A 65 -12.85 -10.70 20.55
N LYS A 66 -13.02 -10.51 19.23
CA LYS A 66 -12.01 -10.80 18.19
C LYS A 66 -11.39 -9.52 17.60
N GLY A 67 -11.49 -8.39 18.31
CA GLY A 67 -10.94 -7.11 17.89
C GLY A 67 -11.94 -6.20 17.16
N GLY A 68 -13.21 -6.59 17.05
CA GLY A 68 -14.25 -5.77 16.44
C GLY A 68 -14.11 -5.60 14.93
N ASP A 69 -15.00 -4.78 14.37
CA ASP A 69 -15.02 -4.46 12.94
C ASP A 69 -13.68 -3.83 12.49
N TYR A 70 -13.29 -4.08 11.25
CA TYR A 70 -12.12 -3.44 10.64
C TYR A 70 -12.37 -3.20 9.15
N ASN A 71 -11.66 -2.24 8.56
CA ASN A 71 -11.78 -1.98 7.13
C ASN A 71 -10.74 -2.78 6.34
N VAL A 72 -11.07 -3.06 5.09
CA VAL A 72 -10.13 -3.42 4.02
C VAL A 72 -10.32 -2.39 2.93
N ALA A 73 -9.28 -1.62 2.63
CA ALA A 73 -9.30 -0.54 1.66
C ALA A 73 -8.37 -0.85 0.48
N MET A 74 -8.77 -0.42 -0.70
CA MET A 74 -7.89 -0.23 -1.84
C MET A 74 -7.52 1.26 -1.87
N VAL A 75 -6.23 1.57 -1.73
CA VAL A 75 -5.70 2.94 -1.77
C VAL A 75 -4.93 3.12 -3.07
N GLU A 76 -5.24 4.19 -3.81
CA GLU A 76 -4.45 4.66 -4.94
C GLU A 76 -3.41 5.66 -4.42
N LEU A 77 -2.12 5.36 -4.60
CA LEU A 77 -1.05 6.28 -4.27
C LEU A 77 -0.89 7.36 -5.35
N ALA A 78 -0.23 8.46 -5.00
CA ALA A 78 0.11 9.55 -5.93
C ALA A 78 0.93 9.07 -7.15
N GLU A 79 1.69 7.98 -7.02
CA GLU A 79 2.42 7.35 -8.14
C GLU A 79 1.51 6.60 -9.12
N GLY A 80 0.20 6.48 -8.83
CA GLY A 80 -0.82 5.84 -9.67
C GLY A 80 -0.99 4.33 -9.44
N VAL A 81 -0.28 3.75 -8.48
CA VAL A 81 -0.43 2.34 -8.11
C VAL A 81 -1.53 2.15 -7.08
N ARG A 82 -2.18 0.98 -7.10
CA ARG A 82 -3.20 0.62 -6.11
C ARG A 82 -2.70 -0.48 -5.19
N MET A 83 -2.96 -0.32 -3.90
CA MET A 83 -2.62 -1.32 -2.88
C MET A 83 -3.80 -1.65 -1.99
N MET A 84 -3.91 -2.92 -1.58
CA MET A 84 -4.81 -3.33 -0.53
C MET A 84 -4.15 -3.09 0.83
N THR A 85 -4.86 -2.41 1.73
CA THR A 85 -4.35 -1.98 3.05
C THR A 85 -5.52 -1.79 4.04
N ARG A 86 -5.22 -1.33 5.26
CA ARG A 86 -6.21 -0.82 6.21
C ARG A 86 -5.93 0.65 6.49
N VAL A 87 -7.00 1.40 6.73
CA VAL A 87 -6.95 2.77 7.23
C VAL A 87 -7.14 2.78 8.74
N ASP A 88 -6.28 3.45 9.48
CA ASP A 88 -6.38 3.59 10.93
C ASP A 88 -7.63 4.38 11.34
N GLY A 89 -8.15 4.09 12.53
CA GLY A 89 -9.34 4.74 13.09
C GLY A 89 -10.59 3.88 13.01
N ASP A 90 -11.76 4.52 13.13
CA ASP A 90 -13.04 3.82 13.02
C ASP A 90 -13.27 3.33 11.58
N PRO A 91 -13.43 2.02 11.34
CA PRO A 91 -13.67 1.49 9.99
C PRO A 91 -14.95 2.02 9.33
N HIS A 92 -15.92 2.52 10.10
CA HIS A 92 -17.16 3.10 9.59
C HIS A 92 -17.00 4.56 9.16
N GLU A 93 -15.87 5.20 9.47
CA GLU A 93 -15.56 6.56 9.03
C GLU A 93 -14.83 6.61 7.67
N VAL A 94 -14.25 5.49 7.22
CA VAL A 94 -13.57 5.35 5.93
C VAL A 94 -14.55 5.62 4.79
N ARG A 95 -14.12 6.36 3.75
CA ARG A 95 -14.95 6.76 2.60
C ARG A 95 -14.11 6.76 1.33
N VAL A 96 -14.74 6.49 0.19
CA VAL A 96 -14.13 6.73 -1.14
C VAL A 96 -13.76 8.21 -1.26
N GLY A 97 -12.59 8.50 -1.81
CA GLY A 97 -12.08 9.86 -1.94
C GLY A 97 -11.40 10.40 -0.68
N MET A 98 -11.31 9.62 0.40
CA MET A 98 -10.64 10.06 1.62
C MET A 98 -9.12 10.17 1.38
N PRO A 99 -8.50 11.34 1.62
CA PRO A 99 -7.05 11.48 1.52
C PRO A 99 -6.37 10.77 2.68
N VAL A 100 -5.31 10.02 2.38
CA VAL A 100 -4.57 9.21 3.34
C VAL A 100 -3.06 9.34 3.13
N THR A 101 -2.32 9.04 4.20
CA THR A 101 -0.87 8.89 4.17
C THR A 101 -0.52 7.44 4.52
N ALA A 102 0.04 6.72 3.56
CA ALA A 102 0.58 5.39 3.73
C ALA A 102 1.87 5.44 4.55
N TYR A 103 2.03 4.47 5.45
CA TYR A 103 3.20 4.30 6.29
C TYR A 103 3.42 2.82 6.59
N VAL A 104 4.62 2.46 7.07
CA VAL A 104 4.88 1.10 7.52
C VAL A 104 4.41 0.95 8.97
N GLY A 105 3.39 0.13 9.17
CA GLY A 105 2.90 -0.29 10.48
C GLY A 105 3.06 -1.79 10.68
N GLN A 106 2.25 -2.37 11.55
CA GLN A 106 2.25 -3.81 11.79
C GLN A 106 0.84 -4.39 11.75
N ILE A 107 0.72 -5.59 11.17
CA ILE A 107 -0.46 -6.43 11.24
C ILE A 107 0.00 -7.78 11.78
N ASP A 108 -0.60 -8.25 12.88
CA ASP A 108 -0.28 -9.53 13.52
C ASP A 108 1.23 -9.72 13.79
N GLY A 109 1.92 -8.64 14.16
CA GLY A 109 3.37 -8.62 14.45
C GLY A 109 4.28 -8.60 13.22
N ALA A 110 3.74 -8.57 12.00
CA ALA A 110 4.50 -8.46 10.76
C ALA A 110 4.43 -7.03 10.19
N PRO A 111 5.54 -6.48 9.65
CA PRO A 111 5.52 -5.21 8.94
C PRO A 111 4.55 -5.23 7.76
N ALA A 112 3.70 -4.22 7.67
CA ALA A 112 2.72 -4.06 6.60
C ALA A 112 2.56 -2.58 6.25
N VAL A 113 2.09 -2.30 5.04
CA VAL A 113 1.70 -0.94 4.68
C VAL A 113 0.30 -0.68 5.24
N LEU A 114 0.19 0.30 6.14
CA LEU A 114 -1.06 0.83 6.67
C LEU A 114 -1.24 2.26 6.17
N CYS A 115 -2.46 2.77 6.30
CA CYS A 115 -2.78 4.16 5.97
C CYS A 115 -3.37 4.84 7.18
N ARG A 116 -3.10 6.14 7.35
CA ARG A 116 -3.84 7.01 8.26
C ARG A 116 -4.49 8.12 7.46
N ARG A 117 -5.58 8.69 7.96
CA ARG A 117 -6.18 9.88 7.35
C ARG A 117 -5.11 10.98 7.24
N ALA A 118 -5.03 11.62 6.07
CA ALA A 118 -4.16 12.78 5.90
C ALA A 118 -4.71 13.93 6.76
N GLU A 119 -3.83 14.55 7.57
CA GLU A 119 -4.13 15.81 8.24
C GLU A 119 -4.06 16.92 7.18
N GLY A 120 -5.14 17.69 7.07
CA GLY A 120 -5.23 18.83 6.13
C GLY A 120 -4.53 20.07 6.64
#